data_AF-A0A9W2ZZ97-F1
#
_entry.id   AF-A0A9W2ZZ97-F1
#
_cell.length_a   1.000
_cell.length_b   1.000
_cell.length_c   1.000
_cell.angle_alpha   90.00
_cell.angle_beta   90.00
_cell.angle_gamma   90.00
#
_symmetry.space_group_name_H-M   'P 1'
#
loop_
_entity.id
_entity.type
_entity.pdbx_description
1 polymer ?
#
loop_
_entity_poly.entity_id
_entity_poly.type
_entity_poly.pdbx_seq_one_letter_code
_entity_poly.pdbx_strand_id
1 'polypeptide(L)'
;MAYLEQRGPGFYESSHVSVPYSVQLPGLQPGSEIVVEGKTNDHCKGFSVNFCAGPNMDSDVVFHYNPRLEQGRVVSNDKQRGNWGPEEIDAHVPFQRDQNFEIRFKISQHGYEVIVHNSPVHNFKHRLAIERVSHLFITGDISVKKVQLTTGQSFGYSQYNPYQPQPGVYGGQPQGAPYGSQPQAAAYGSQPQPYGYSQPPQGGYGGQPQPQPYGYGAPPQSAGQSGGPIVNPPVPFTGAIPGGMYPGKMIFVSGVVNPNAQRFSINLVTGNTENHDFGLHMDVRIAFGSERNVIVRTNKKGGAWGPEERQAPFFPFAPNGNFDVTILAEQNSIKVAANNQHLFEFHLRSPLQEINHVLVMGDVRLTQVRFQ
;
A
#
# COMPACT_ATOMS: atom_id res chain seq x y z
N MET A 1 8.76 -4.63 -12.62
CA MET A 1 9.11 -3.59 -11.62
C MET A 1 8.17 -2.44 -11.84
N ALA A 2 7.45 -1.99 -10.82
CA ALA A 2 6.74 -0.72 -10.90
C ALA A 2 7.77 0.42 -10.86
N TYR A 3 7.60 1.43 -11.71
CA TYR A 3 8.46 2.61 -11.75
C TYR A 3 7.61 3.84 -12.04
N LEU A 4 8.08 4.98 -11.56
CA LEU A 4 7.49 6.27 -11.87
C LEU A 4 8.16 6.82 -13.13
N GLU A 5 7.40 6.97 -14.21
CA GLU A 5 7.86 7.58 -15.46
C GLU A 5 7.96 9.09 -15.27
N GLN A 6 9.14 9.66 -15.52
CA GLN A 6 9.28 11.10 -15.55
C GLN A 6 8.59 11.66 -16.81
N ARG A 7 7.55 12.46 -16.60
CA ARG A 7 6.72 13.07 -17.65
C ARG A 7 7.08 14.54 -17.86
N GLY A 8 7.86 15.14 -16.96
CA GLY A 8 8.38 16.49 -17.06
C GLY A 8 9.35 16.80 -15.90
N PRO A 9 9.96 18.00 -15.88
CA PRO A 9 10.85 18.40 -14.79
C PRO A 9 10.12 18.36 -13.43
N GLY A 10 10.54 17.46 -12.55
CA GLY A 10 9.91 17.27 -11.24
C GLY A 10 8.51 16.66 -11.26
N PHE A 11 8.05 16.11 -12.39
CA PHE A 11 6.76 15.48 -12.51
C PHE A 11 6.91 14.02 -12.97
N TYR A 12 6.36 13.11 -12.18
CA TYR A 12 6.45 11.68 -12.38
C TYR A 12 5.08 11.00 -12.26
N GLU A 13 4.87 9.93 -13.02
CA GLU A 13 3.59 9.23 -13.08
C GLU A 13 3.74 7.72 -13.26
N SER A 14 2.81 6.96 -12.68
CA SER A 14 2.59 5.54 -12.96
C SER A 14 1.10 5.31 -13.24
N SER A 15 0.78 4.78 -14.42
CA SER A 15 -0.61 4.57 -14.91
C SER A 15 -1.06 3.11 -14.94
N HIS A 16 -0.15 2.15 -14.69
CA HIS A 16 -0.45 0.72 -14.59
C HIS A 16 -0.06 0.21 -13.21
N VAL A 17 -0.98 0.39 -12.24
CA VAL A 17 -0.70 0.15 -10.82
C VAL A 17 -1.44 -1.11 -10.36
N SER A 18 -0.69 -2.21 -10.20
CA SER A 18 -1.19 -3.42 -9.53
C SER A 18 -0.99 -3.30 -8.03
N VAL A 19 -2.05 -3.54 -7.25
CA VAL A 19 -2.01 -3.53 -5.79
C VAL A 19 -1.76 -4.97 -5.30
N PRO A 20 -0.78 -5.21 -4.40
CA PRO A 20 0.06 -4.21 -3.72
C PRO A 20 1.07 -3.56 -4.65
N TYR A 21 1.19 -2.24 -4.52
CA TYR A 21 2.07 -1.42 -5.35
C TYR A 21 3.24 -0.93 -4.51
N SER A 22 4.46 -1.14 -5.01
CA SER A 22 5.69 -0.60 -4.43
C SER A 22 6.44 0.14 -5.51
N VAL A 23 6.83 1.39 -5.24
CA VAL A 23 7.65 2.16 -6.18
C VAL A 23 8.69 2.98 -5.44
N GLN A 24 9.90 3.03 -5.98
CA GLN A 24 10.95 3.91 -5.51
C GLN A 24 10.62 5.36 -5.87
N LEU A 25 10.78 6.26 -4.91
CA LEU A 25 10.58 7.69 -5.09
C LEU A 25 11.93 8.37 -5.38
N PRO A 26 11.97 9.41 -6.23
CA PRO A 26 13.19 10.19 -6.51
C PRO A 26 13.66 11.08 -5.33
N GLY A 27 13.06 10.91 -4.15
CA GLY A 27 13.23 11.77 -2.98
C GLY A 27 12.06 12.73 -2.81
N LEU A 28 11.66 12.97 -1.55
CA LEU A 28 10.62 13.93 -1.20
C LEU A 28 11.24 15.13 -0.49
N GLN A 29 10.63 16.29 -0.71
CA GLN A 29 11.00 17.55 -0.06
C GLN A 29 9.74 18.37 0.25
N PRO A 30 9.80 19.33 1.18
CA PRO A 30 8.71 20.29 1.36
C PRO A 30 8.29 20.93 0.02
N GLY A 31 6.99 20.99 -0.22
CA GLY A 31 6.40 21.38 -1.50
C GLY A 31 6.14 20.21 -2.46
N SER A 32 6.57 18.99 -2.14
CA SER A 32 6.20 17.81 -2.93
C SER A 32 4.73 17.45 -2.72
N GLU A 33 4.11 16.87 -3.74
CA GLU A 33 2.74 16.35 -3.69
C GLU A 33 2.69 14.96 -4.34
N ILE A 34 2.09 14.00 -3.65
CA ILE A 34 1.74 12.69 -4.21
C ILE A 34 0.22 12.62 -4.39
N VAL A 35 -0.22 12.24 -5.59
CA VAL A 35 -1.63 11.99 -5.90
C VAL A 35 -1.84 10.50 -6.12
N VAL A 36 -2.84 9.93 -5.47
CA VAL A 36 -3.30 8.55 -5.67
C VAL A 36 -4.75 8.58 -6.11
N GLU A 37 -5.01 8.20 -7.36
CA GLU A 37 -6.36 8.00 -7.90
C GLU A 37 -6.69 6.51 -7.96
N GLY A 38 -7.84 6.14 -7.44
CA GLY A 38 -8.25 4.74 -7.40
C GLY A 38 -9.74 4.57 -7.17
N LYS A 39 -10.14 3.32 -6.92
CA LYS A 39 -11.50 2.94 -6.59
C LYS A 39 -11.47 1.88 -5.49
N THR A 40 -12.27 2.06 -4.44
CA THR A 40 -12.55 1.01 -3.46
C THR A 40 -13.38 -0.09 -4.11
N ASN A 41 -13.18 -1.35 -3.71
CA ASN A 41 -14.11 -2.40 -4.12
C ASN A 41 -15.40 -2.39 -3.26
N ASP A 42 -16.38 -3.19 -3.66
CA ASP A 42 -17.70 -3.34 -3.03
C ASP A 42 -17.65 -3.95 -1.61
N HIS A 43 -16.60 -4.72 -1.31
CA HIS A 43 -16.37 -5.34 -0.01
C HIS A 43 -15.23 -4.70 0.79
N CYS A 44 -14.84 -3.46 0.45
CA CYS A 44 -13.63 -2.84 0.98
C CYS A 44 -13.70 -2.72 2.51
N LYS A 45 -12.77 -3.39 3.19
CA LYS A 45 -12.59 -3.31 4.65
C LYS A 45 -11.64 -2.19 5.01
N GLY A 46 -10.62 -1.98 4.18
CA GLY A 46 -9.66 -0.90 4.34
C GLY A 46 -8.50 -1.01 3.36
N PHE A 47 -7.67 0.03 3.35
CA PHE A 47 -6.45 0.08 2.57
C PHE A 47 -5.41 0.95 3.26
N SER A 48 -4.17 0.94 2.79
CA SER A 48 -3.15 1.85 3.29
C SER A 48 -2.26 2.40 2.18
N VAL A 49 -1.84 3.64 2.38
CA VAL A 49 -0.79 4.32 1.60
C VAL A 49 0.35 4.62 2.57
N ASN A 50 1.54 4.12 2.24
CA ASN A 50 2.67 4.06 3.16
C ASN A 50 3.88 4.73 2.54
N PHE A 51 4.47 5.67 3.28
CA PHE A 51 5.72 6.34 2.95
C PHE A 51 6.83 5.58 3.68
N CYS A 52 7.51 4.69 2.96
CA CYS A 52 8.42 3.71 3.54
C CYS A 52 9.89 4.10 3.32
N ALA A 53 10.75 3.71 4.26
CA ALA A 53 12.21 3.81 4.11
C ALA A 53 12.83 2.69 3.27
N GLY A 54 12.01 1.75 2.81
CA GLY A 54 12.37 0.67 1.89
C GLY A 54 11.13 0.20 1.14
N PRO A 55 11.21 -0.89 0.35
CA PRO A 55 10.21 -1.22 -0.66
C PRO A 55 8.83 -1.60 -0.12
N ASN A 56 8.67 -1.84 1.18
CA ASN A 56 7.41 -2.28 1.77
C ASN A 56 7.34 -1.92 3.26
N MET A 57 6.24 -2.31 3.88
CA MET A 57 5.98 -2.09 5.30
C MET A 57 6.83 -2.95 6.24
N ASP A 58 7.80 -3.73 5.78
CA ASP A 58 8.77 -4.41 6.67
C ASP A 58 9.82 -3.42 7.15
N SER A 59 10.18 -2.47 6.29
CA SER A 59 11.05 -1.33 6.61
C SER A 59 10.39 -0.35 7.58
N ASP A 60 11.13 0.66 8.03
CA ASP A 60 10.54 1.80 8.74
C ASP A 60 9.45 2.43 7.86
N VAL A 61 8.31 2.77 8.47
CA VAL A 61 7.21 3.49 7.81
C VAL A 61 7.21 4.90 8.39
N VAL A 62 7.61 5.87 7.58
CA VAL A 62 7.73 7.28 7.99
C VAL A 62 6.34 7.90 8.19
N PHE A 63 5.40 7.51 7.33
CA PHE A 63 3.99 7.87 7.45
C PHE A 63 3.12 6.74 6.91
N HIS A 64 2.31 6.18 7.78
CA HIS A 64 1.28 5.19 7.48
C HIS A 64 -0.07 5.90 7.46
N TYR A 65 -0.77 5.91 6.34
CA TYR A 65 -2.15 6.39 6.24
C TYR A 65 -3.07 5.22 5.94
N ASN A 66 -3.97 4.88 6.86
CA ASN A 66 -4.77 3.66 6.80
C ASN A 66 -6.26 3.91 7.08
N PRO A 67 -7.05 4.18 6.03
CA PRO A 67 -8.51 4.12 6.11
C PRO A 67 -8.99 2.69 6.39
N ARG A 68 -9.68 2.51 7.52
CA ARG A 68 -10.30 1.25 7.97
C ARG A 68 -11.82 1.41 7.89
N LEU A 69 -12.38 1.25 6.68
CA LEU A 69 -13.81 1.43 6.39
C LEU A 69 -14.71 0.53 7.24
N GLU A 70 -14.29 -0.72 7.51
CA GLU A 70 -15.04 -1.65 8.36
C GLU A 70 -15.13 -1.17 9.83
N GLN A 71 -14.10 -0.47 10.30
CA GLN A 71 -14.02 0.05 11.66
C GLN A 71 -14.50 1.49 11.80
N GLY A 72 -14.91 2.13 10.69
CA GLY A 72 -15.37 3.51 10.65
C GLY A 72 -14.32 4.52 11.13
N ARG A 73 -13.03 4.29 10.83
CA ARG A 73 -11.95 5.21 11.23
C ARG A 73 -10.82 5.27 10.21
N VAL A 74 -10.04 6.34 10.25
CA VAL A 74 -8.73 6.44 9.61
C VAL A 74 -7.67 6.40 10.69
N VAL A 75 -6.61 5.62 10.48
CA VAL A 75 -5.46 5.56 11.38
C VAL A 75 -4.23 6.09 10.67
N SER A 76 -3.53 7.00 11.33
CA SER A 76 -2.22 7.51 10.92
C SER A 76 -1.17 7.12 11.97
N ASN A 77 0.02 6.72 11.52
CA ASN A 77 1.10 6.35 12.44
C ASN A 77 2.49 6.38 11.76
N ASP A 78 3.54 6.15 12.54
CA ASP A 78 4.88 5.81 12.08
C ASP A 78 5.32 4.43 12.63
N LYS A 79 6.23 3.76 11.95
CA LYS A 79 6.83 2.50 12.38
C LYS A 79 8.35 2.62 12.35
N GLN A 80 9.00 2.34 13.47
CA GLN A 80 10.46 2.38 13.60
C GLN A 80 10.98 1.05 14.15
N ARG A 81 11.94 0.46 13.43
CA ARG A 81 12.60 -0.81 13.81
C ARG A 81 11.59 -1.91 14.13
N GLY A 82 10.52 -1.99 13.34
CA GLY A 82 9.45 -2.97 13.50
C GLY A 82 8.37 -2.61 14.52
N ASN A 83 8.51 -1.55 15.29
CA ASN A 83 7.52 -1.14 16.30
C ASN A 83 6.71 0.04 15.81
N TRP A 84 5.38 -0.04 15.96
CA TRP A 84 4.48 1.07 15.69
C TRP A 84 4.56 2.11 16.81
N GLY A 85 4.54 3.38 16.43
CA GLY A 85 4.39 4.50 17.35
C GLY A 85 2.94 4.65 17.86
N PRO A 86 2.64 5.77 18.53
CA PRO A 86 1.27 6.09 18.95
C PRO A 86 0.34 6.33 17.75
N GLU A 87 -0.80 5.64 17.69
CA GLU A 87 -1.81 5.85 16.64
C GLU A 87 -2.45 7.24 16.76
N GLU A 88 -2.61 7.95 15.63
CA GLU A 88 -3.53 9.08 15.48
C GLU A 88 -4.78 8.57 14.79
N ILE A 89 -5.93 8.66 15.47
CA ILE A 89 -7.19 8.09 15.01
C ILE A 89 -8.16 9.22 14.67
N ASP A 90 -8.68 9.18 13.45
CA ASP A 90 -9.75 10.04 12.97
C ASP A 90 -11.04 9.23 12.79
N ALA A 91 -12.14 9.71 13.37
CA ALA A 91 -13.45 9.07 13.22
C ALA A 91 -14.12 9.42 11.88
N HIS A 92 -13.65 10.45 11.18
CA HIS A 92 -14.13 10.80 9.86
C HIS A 92 -13.46 9.94 8.78
N VAL A 93 -14.25 9.13 8.06
CA VAL A 93 -13.78 8.32 6.93
C VAL A 93 -14.31 8.93 5.63
N PRO A 94 -13.46 9.60 4.82
CA PRO A 94 -13.89 10.25 3.57
C PRO A 94 -13.98 9.28 2.39
N PHE A 95 -14.14 7.98 2.64
CA PHE A 95 -14.16 6.92 1.64
C PHE A 95 -15.42 6.07 1.80
N GLN A 96 -15.97 5.61 0.68
CA GLN A 96 -17.10 4.70 0.63
C GLN A 96 -16.76 3.50 -0.23
N ARG A 97 -17.46 2.38 -0.06
CA ARG A 97 -17.26 1.17 -0.88
C ARG A 97 -17.75 1.40 -2.31
N ASP A 98 -17.10 0.74 -3.26
CA ASP A 98 -17.38 0.86 -4.70
C ASP A 98 -17.34 2.31 -5.26
N GLN A 99 -16.57 3.20 -4.64
CA GLN A 99 -16.47 4.61 -5.04
C GLN A 99 -15.06 4.98 -5.51
N ASN A 100 -15.01 5.84 -6.52
CA ASN A 100 -13.76 6.44 -6.98
C ASN A 100 -13.24 7.42 -5.94
N PHE A 101 -11.93 7.43 -5.74
CA PHE A 101 -11.27 8.36 -4.85
C PHE A 101 -10.06 9.02 -5.51
N GLU A 102 -9.72 10.18 -4.97
CA GLU A 102 -8.48 10.89 -5.22
C GLU A 102 -7.94 11.35 -3.87
N ILE A 103 -6.74 10.91 -3.53
CA ILE A 103 -6.01 11.34 -2.33
C ILE A 103 -4.82 12.17 -2.77
N ARG A 104 -4.68 13.37 -2.22
CA ARG A 104 -3.50 14.22 -2.35
C ARG A 104 -2.78 14.26 -1.01
N PHE A 105 -1.50 13.90 -1.02
CA PHE A 105 -0.60 14.04 0.10
C PHE A 105 0.33 15.22 -0.19
N LYS A 106 0.11 16.35 0.47
CA LYS A 106 1.00 17.51 0.38
C LYS A 106 2.04 17.44 1.48
N ILE A 107 3.31 17.45 1.10
CA ILE A 107 4.44 17.39 2.01
C ILE A 107 4.88 18.81 2.32
N SER A 108 4.75 19.23 3.57
CA SER A 108 5.23 20.52 4.06
C SER A 108 6.45 20.37 4.96
N GLN A 109 7.01 21.48 5.45
CA GLN A 109 8.04 21.45 6.49
C GLN A 109 7.52 20.91 7.83
N HIS A 110 6.21 20.93 8.08
CA HIS A 110 5.62 20.58 9.38
C HIS A 110 4.99 19.18 9.42
N GLY A 111 4.61 18.64 8.26
CA GLY A 111 3.93 17.35 8.19
C GLY A 111 3.38 17.03 6.81
N TYR A 112 2.51 16.04 6.79
CA TYR A 112 1.74 15.59 5.64
C TYR A 112 0.30 16.10 5.79
N GLU A 113 -0.14 16.92 4.85
CA GLU A 113 -1.55 17.29 4.71
C GLU A 113 -2.22 16.32 3.74
N VAL A 114 -3.30 15.69 4.19
CA VAL A 114 -4.09 14.73 3.41
C VAL A 114 -5.39 15.39 2.97
N ILE A 115 -5.60 15.42 1.66
CA ILE A 115 -6.78 15.98 1.02
C ILE A 115 -7.46 14.87 0.22
N VAL A 116 -8.76 14.67 0.45
CA VAL A 116 -9.57 13.69 -0.28
C VAL A 116 -10.68 14.43 -1.02
N HIS A 117 -10.82 14.21 -2.33
CA HIS A 117 -11.80 14.91 -3.18
C HIS A 117 -11.82 16.44 -3.01
N ASN A 118 -10.64 17.06 -2.98
CA ASN A 118 -10.42 18.50 -2.74
C ASN A 118 -10.78 19.03 -1.34
N SER A 119 -11.17 18.17 -0.41
CA SER A 119 -11.40 18.55 0.99
C SER A 119 -10.21 18.13 1.85
N PRO A 120 -9.57 19.05 2.60
CA PRO A 120 -8.58 18.69 3.61
C PRO A 120 -9.25 17.86 4.71
N VAL A 121 -8.74 16.66 4.97
CA VAL A 121 -9.35 15.72 5.91
C VAL A 121 -8.46 15.40 7.09
N HIS A 122 -7.14 15.42 6.93
CA HIS A 122 -6.23 14.96 7.98
C HIS A 122 -4.86 15.62 7.85
N ASN A 123 -4.19 15.85 8.98
CA ASN A 123 -2.82 16.36 9.04
C ASN A 123 -1.99 15.48 9.97
N PHE A 124 -0.88 14.94 9.48
CA PHE A 124 0.06 14.15 10.29
C PHE A 124 1.38 14.90 10.44
N LYS A 125 1.76 15.25 11.67
CA LYS A 125 3.02 15.96 11.93
C LYS A 125 4.21 15.04 11.67
N HIS A 126 5.31 15.59 11.15
CA HIS A 126 6.53 14.81 10.97
C HIS A 126 7.05 14.30 12.32
N ARG A 127 7.09 12.98 12.49
CA ARG A 127 7.77 12.30 13.61
C ARG A 127 9.18 11.82 13.22
N LEU A 128 9.39 11.69 11.92
CA LEU A 128 10.62 11.23 11.27
C LEU A 128 10.96 12.17 10.12
N ALA A 129 12.25 12.25 9.80
CA ALA A 129 12.76 13.09 8.72
C ALA A 129 12.23 12.63 7.35
N ILE A 130 11.83 13.57 6.50
CA ILE A 130 11.23 13.33 5.17
C ILE A 130 12.19 12.56 4.27
N GLU A 131 13.49 12.83 4.42
CA GLU A 131 14.59 12.22 3.68
C GLU A 131 14.70 10.71 3.92
N ARG A 132 14.07 10.19 4.97
CA ARG A 132 13.97 8.74 5.21
C ARG A 132 13.00 8.06 4.25
N VAL A 133 12.09 8.79 3.60
CA VAL A 133 11.16 8.20 2.63
C VAL A 133 11.89 7.89 1.34
N SER A 134 11.92 6.62 0.97
CA SER A 134 12.52 6.14 -0.29
C SER A 134 11.51 5.45 -1.20
N HIS A 135 10.38 4.98 -0.67
CA HIS A 135 9.36 4.27 -1.46
C HIS A 135 7.95 4.67 -1.05
N LEU A 136 7.03 4.57 -2.01
CA LEU A 136 5.59 4.53 -1.77
C LEU A 136 5.10 3.09 -1.84
N PHE A 137 4.42 2.63 -0.80
CA PHE A 137 3.81 1.30 -0.75
C PHE A 137 2.31 1.39 -0.52
N ILE A 138 1.51 0.84 -1.42
CA ILE A 138 0.05 0.87 -1.38
C ILE A 138 -0.47 -0.56 -1.33
N THR A 139 -1.36 -0.85 -0.38
CA THR A 139 -1.96 -2.19 -0.22
C THR A 139 -3.40 -2.11 0.30
N GLY A 140 -4.15 -3.20 0.18
CA GLY A 140 -5.52 -3.34 0.67
C GLY A 140 -6.58 -3.38 -0.44
N ASP A 141 -7.84 -3.17 -0.06
CA ASP A 141 -9.02 -3.50 -0.86
C ASP A 141 -9.38 -2.41 -1.90
N ILE A 142 -8.40 -1.99 -2.69
CA ILE A 142 -8.52 -0.92 -3.69
C ILE A 142 -7.90 -1.33 -5.03
N SER A 143 -8.44 -0.76 -6.11
CA SER A 143 -7.73 -0.65 -7.38
C SER A 143 -7.13 0.75 -7.48
N VAL A 144 -5.90 0.87 -7.97
CA VAL A 144 -5.27 2.17 -8.19
C VAL A 144 -5.15 2.37 -9.70
N LYS A 145 -5.68 3.48 -10.18
CA LYS A 145 -5.61 3.86 -11.58
C LYS A 145 -4.30 4.59 -11.87
N LYS A 146 -3.90 5.47 -10.96
CA LYS A 146 -2.79 6.39 -11.21
C LYS A 146 -2.11 6.80 -9.90
N VAL A 147 -0.79 6.87 -9.94
CA VAL A 147 0.03 7.54 -8.93
C VAL A 147 0.82 8.65 -9.63
N GLN A 148 0.76 9.87 -9.11
CA GLN A 148 1.55 11.00 -9.59
C GLN A 148 2.40 11.55 -8.45
N LEU A 149 3.60 12.00 -8.77
CA LEU A 149 4.46 12.76 -7.88
C LEU A 149 4.85 14.06 -8.58
N THR A 150 4.59 15.17 -7.91
CA THR A 150 5.16 16.47 -8.24
C THR A 150 6.17 16.81 -7.15
N THR A 151 7.46 16.84 -7.46
CA THR A 151 8.48 17.36 -6.53
C THR A 151 8.40 18.89 -6.59
N GLY A 152 8.26 19.56 -5.45
CA GLY A 152 8.21 21.02 -5.43
C GLY A 152 9.49 21.59 -6.07
N GLN A 153 9.38 22.26 -7.21
CA GLN A 153 10.54 22.86 -7.87
C GLN A 153 11.07 24.01 -6.99
N SER A 154 12.31 23.88 -6.53
CA SER A 154 13.19 25.00 -6.27
C SER A 154 13.50 25.67 -7.61
N PHE A 155 12.70 26.67 -7.98
CA PHE A 155 13.07 27.60 -9.05
C PHE A 155 14.31 28.39 -8.59
N GLY A 156 15.48 28.00 -9.11
CA GLY A 156 16.67 28.84 -9.25
C GLY A 156 17.41 29.22 -7.96
N TYR A 157 18.31 28.35 -7.49
CA TYR A 157 19.63 28.89 -7.15
C TYR A 157 20.33 29.15 -8.48
N SER A 158 20.35 30.41 -8.89
CA SER A 158 21.33 30.83 -9.88
C SER A 158 22.71 30.43 -9.34
N GLN A 159 23.47 29.68 -10.13
CA GLN A 159 24.92 29.68 -9.97
C GLN A 159 25.37 31.12 -10.22
N TYR A 160 25.51 31.89 -9.15
CA TYR A 160 26.30 33.11 -9.21
C TYR A 160 27.76 32.67 -9.34
N ASN A 161 28.26 32.66 -10.58
CA ASN A 161 29.68 32.48 -10.87
C ASN A 161 30.30 33.88 -10.99
N PRO A 162 31.06 34.38 -9.98
CA PRO A 162 31.48 35.78 -9.92
C PRO A 162 32.62 36.15 -10.88
N TYR A 163 32.97 35.30 -11.86
CA TYR A 163 34.09 35.53 -12.77
C TYR A 163 33.78 35.17 -14.22
N GLN A 164 32.87 35.90 -14.86
CA GLN A 164 32.91 36.10 -16.32
C GLN A 164 32.44 37.53 -16.67
N PRO A 165 33.25 38.34 -17.36
CA PRO A 165 32.85 39.69 -17.77
C PRO A 165 31.91 39.62 -18.99
N GLN A 166 30.75 40.30 -18.91
CA GLN A 166 29.90 40.58 -20.07
C GLN A 166 30.03 42.05 -20.52
N PRO A 167 29.88 42.32 -21.84
CA PRO A 167 30.14 43.64 -22.43
C PRO A 167 29.06 44.66 -22.09
N GLY A 168 29.48 45.89 -21.82
CA GLY A 168 28.61 46.98 -21.36
C GLY A 168 27.67 47.54 -22.42
N VAL A 169 26.52 48.01 -21.93
CA VAL A 169 25.67 48.99 -22.63
C VAL A 169 25.29 50.08 -21.63
N TYR A 170 25.65 51.31 -21.99
CA TYR A 170 25.46 52.54 -21.24
C TYR A 170 24.00 53.05 -21.31
N GLY A 171 23.52 53.63 -20.20
CA GLY A 171 22.78 54.90 -20.22
C GLY A 171 21.34 54.91 -19.69
N GLY A 172 21.09 55.70 -18.63
CA GLY A 172 19.78 56.29 -18.33
C GLY A 172 19.37 56.32 -16.84
N GLN A 173 19.61 57.44 -16.15
CA GLN A 173 19.21 57.71 -14.76
C GLN A 173 17.70 58.03 -14.58
N PRO A 174 17.12 57.88 -13.38
CA PRO A 174 15.71 58.18 -13.08
C PRO A 174 15.48 59.62 -12.57
N GLN A 175 14.29 60.18 -12.79
CA GLN A 175 13.83 61.47 -12.23
C GLN A 175 12.55 61.34 -11.38
N GLY A 176 12.67 61.85 -10.14
CA GLY A 176 11.75 62.49 -9.19
C GLY A 176 10.20 62.40 -9.23
N ALA A 177 9.63 62.26 -8.03
CA ALA A 177 8.20 62.21 -7.61
C ALA A 177 7.41 63.55 -7.74
N PRO A 178 6.10 63.60 -7.37
CA PRO A 178 5.75 63.94 -5.98
C PRO A 178 4.40 63.38 -5.41
N TYR A 179 4.21 63.69 -4.12
CA TYR A 179 3.21 63.33 -3.11
C TYR A 179 1.75 63.80 -3.32
N GLY A 180 0.79 63.02 -2.77
CA GLY A 180 -0.30 63.54 -1.92
C GLY A 180 -1.76 63.48 -2.43
N SER A 181 -2.62 62.67 -1.77
CA SER A 181 -3.90 63.10 -1.15
C SER A 181 -4.77 61.91 -0.69
N GLN A 182 -5.15 61.87 0.59
CA GLN A 182 -6.25 61.07 1.17
C GLN A 182 -7.63 61.67 0.81
N PRO A 183 -8.73 60.92 0.99
CA PRO A 183 -9.60 61.21 2.15
C PRO A 183 -10.13 59.99 2.95
N GLN A 184 -10.51 60.29 4.20
CA GLN A 184 -11.19 59.51 5.27
C GLN A 184 -12.62 59.06 4.88
N ALA A 185 -13.04 57.82 5.18
CA ALA A 185 -13.70 57.29 6.41
C ALA A 185 -15.25 57.34 6.40
N ALA A 186 -15.89 56.20 6.70
CA ALA A 186 -17.18 56.10 7.41
C ALA A 186 -17.43 54.65 7.87
N ALA A 187 -18.08 54.51 9.03
CA ALA A 187 -18.25 53.29 9.79
C ALA A 187 -19.74 52.86 9.93
N TYR A 188 -19.93 51.64 10.46
CA TYR A 188 -21.11 51.07 11.12
C TYR A 188 -22.36 50.66 10.29
N GLY A 189 -22.74 49.38 10.43
CA GLY A 189 -24.10 49.01 10.85
C GLY A 189 -24.91 48.00 10.01
N SER A 190 -25.30 46.91 10.69
CA SER A 190 -26.64 46.26 10.67
C SER A 190 -26.96 45.10 9.70
N GLN A 191 -27.39 43.99 10.31
CA GLN A 191 -28.21 42.87 9.82
C GLN A 191 -29.54 43.34 9.15
N PRO A 192 -30.21 42.52 8.29
CA PRO A 192 -31.20 41.53 8.78
C PRO A 192 -31.41 40.23 7.93
N GLN A 193 -32.17 39.29 8.51
CA GLN A 193 -32.82 38.06 7.97
C GLN A 193 -34.32 38.35 7.66
N PRO A 194 -35.25 37.39 7.32
CA PRO A 194 -35.23 36.09 6.58
C PRO A 194 -36.41 35.98 5.54
N TYR A 195 -36.74 34.76 5.03
CA TYR A 195 -38.04 34.17 4.53
C TYR A 195 -37.75 33.27 3.29
N GLY A 196 -38.30 32.07 3.07
CA GLY A 196 -39.31 31.27 3.75
C GLY A 196 -39.34 29.83 3.17
N TYR A 197 -40.07 28.94 3.84
CA TYR A 197 -40.26 27.52 3.47
C TYR A 197 -41.36 27.34 2.42
N SER A 198 -41.19 26.39 1.50
CA SER A 198 -42.30 25.77 0.76
C SER A 198 -42.10 24.25 0.61
N GLN A 199 -43.18 23.51 0.85
CA GLN A 199 -43.32 22.05 0.76
C GLN A 199 -43.50 21.59 -0.70
N PRO A 200 -43.34 20.29 -1.00
CA PRO A 200 -44.03 19.65 -2.12
C PRO A 200 -45.16 18.69 -1.66
N PRO A 201 -46.18 18.44 -2.51
CA PRO A 201 -47.43 17.80 -2.13
C PRO A 201 -47.42 16.27 -2.27
N GLN A 202 -48.31 15.62 -1.50
CA GLN A 202 -48.72 14.21 -1.66
C GLN A 202 -49.85 14.07 -2.69
N GLY A 203 -49.84 12.96 -3.44
CA GLY A 203 -50.98 12.42 -4.18
C GLY A 203 -50.67 11.02 -4.71
N GLY A 204 -51.41 10.00 -4.26
CA GLY A 204 -51.16 8.58 -4.53
C GLY A 204 -51.99 7.96 -5.67
N TYR A 205 -51.85 6.63 -5.81
CA TYR A 205 -52.85 5.58 -6.13
C TYR A 205 -52.22 4.42 -6.93
N GLY A 206 -52.34 3.19 -6.39
CA GLY A 206 -52.74 2.00 -7.16
C GLY A 206 -51.72 0.89 -7.47
N GLY A 207 -51.96 -0.32 -6.97
CA GLY A 207 -51.88 -1.57 -7.76
C GLY A 207 -50.63 -2.46 -7.66
N GLN A 208 -50.75 -3.59 -6.94
CA GLN A 208 -49.98 -4.84 -7.11
C GLN A 208 -50.29 -5.51 -8.48
N PRO A 209 -49.52 -6.50 -9.02
CA PRO A 209 -48.85 -7.60 -8.30
C PRO A 209 -47.45 -8.06 -8.82
N GLN A 210 -46.85 -9.00 -8.07
CA GLN A 210 -45.64 -9.78 -8.40
C GLN A 210 -45.70 -10.44 -9.80
N PRO A 211 -44.54 -10.71 -10.41
CA PRO A 211 -44.03 -12.08 -10.41
C PRO A 211 -42.49 -12.23 -10.28
N GLN A 212 -42.04 -13.24 -9.53
CA GLN A 212 -40.81 -14.01 -9.83
C GLN A 212 -41.23 -15.16 -10.79
N PRO A 213 -40.36 -15.97 -11.43
CA PRO A 213 -38.89 -16.08 -11.33
C PRO A 213 -38.17 -16.22 -12.70
N TYR A 214 -36.91 -15.78 -12.84
CA TYR A 214 -36.03 -16.34 -13.88
C TYR A 214 -34.58 -16.42 -13.37
N GLY A 215 -34.11 -17.66 -13.29
CA GLY A 215 -32.72 -17.97 -12.99
C GLY A 215 -31.79 -17.47 -14.10
N TYR A 216 -30.68 -16.88 -13.68
CA TYR A 216 -29.51 -16.74 -14.52
C TYR A 216 -28.45 -17.67 -13.95
N GLY A 217 -28.04 -18.62 -14.79
CA GLY A 217 -27.03 -19.61 -14.48
C GLY A 217 -25.74 -18.95 -14.00
N ALA A 218 -25.10 -19.62 -13.05
CA ALA A 218 -23.70 -19.39 -12.77
C ALA A 218 -22.91 -19.48 -14.09
N PRO A 219 -21.99 -18.55 -14.38
CA PRO A 219 -21.05 -18.76 -15.47
C PRO A 219 -20.27 -20.06 -15.19
N PRO A 220 -19.96 -20.85 -16.24
CA PRO A 220 -19.44 -22.20 -16.08
C PRO A 220 -18.15 -22.16 -15.28
N GLN A 221 -18.13 -22.89 -14.17
CA GLN A 221 -16.88 -23.34 -13.57
C GLN A 221 -16.14 -24.12 -14.65
N SER A 222 -15.10 -23.49 -15.21
CA SER A 222 -14.17 -24.18 -16.09
C SER A 222 -13.46 -25.24 -15.26
N ALA A 223 -13.97 -26.47 -15.38
CA ALA A 223 -13.26 -27.68 -15.04
C ALA A 223 -11.92 -27.69 -15.77
N GLY A 224 -10.84 -27.96 -15.04
CA GLY A 224 -9.55 -28.38 -15.60
C GLY A 224 -8.67 -27.27 -16.16
N GLN A 225 -8.01 -26.50 -15.29
CA GLN A 225 -6.66 -26.02 -15.59
C GLN A 225 -5.72 -26.49 -14.48
N SER A 226 -5.07 -27.63 -14.70
CA SER A 226 -3.74 -27.87 -14.17
C SER A 226 -2.80 -26.84 -14.79
N GLY A 227 -2.85 -25.62 -14.26
CA GLY A 227 -2.08 -24.48 -14.71
C GLY A 227 -0.60 -24.83 -14.61
N GLY A 228 0.12 -24.69 -15.73
CA GLY A 228 1.57 -24.83 -15.76
C GLY A 228 2.26 -23.87 -14.77
N PRO A 229 3.60 -23.95 -14.66
CA PRO A 229 4.32 -23.11 -13.73
C PRO A 229 4.09 -21.62 -14.01
N ILE A 230 3.84 -20.85 -12.95
CA ILE A 230 3.83 -19.39 -12.99
C ILE A 230 5.29 -18.93 -12.98
N VAL A 231 5.75 -18.30 -14.06
CA VAL A 231 7.15 -17.93 -14.25
C VAL A 231 7.36 -16.45 -13.99
N ASN A 232 8.39 -16.13 -13.21
CA ASN A 232 8.78 -14.77 -12.80
C ASN A 232 7.62 -13.89 -12.27
N PRO A 233 6.75 -14.38 -11.36
CA PRO A 233 5.68 -13.54 -10.83
C PRO A 233 6.24 -12.35 -10.04
N PRO A 234 5.54 -11.20 -10.03
CA PRO A 234 5.94 -10.07 -9.19
C PRO A 234 5.81 -10.44 -7.71
N VAL A 235 6.62 -9.80 -6.87
CA VAL A 235 6.48 -9.85 -5.40
C VAL A 235 6.01 -8.48 -4.94
N PRO A 236 4.94 -8.38 -4.11
CA PRO A 236 4.20 -9.50 -3.51
C PRO A 236 3.39 -10.31 -4.51
N PHE A 237 3.34 -11.62 -4.27
CA PHE A 237 2.64 -12.60 -5.10
C PHE A 237 1.49 -13.21 -4.31
N THR A 238 0.29 -13.19 -4.88
CA THR A 238 -0.85 -13.99 -4.41
C THR A 238 -1.28 -14.94 -5.52
N GLY A 239 -1.31 -16.23 -5.24
CA GLY A 239 -1.76 -17.26 -6.19
C GLY A 239 -2.80 -18.18 -5.56
N ALA A 240 -3.95 -18.33 -6.20
CA ALA A 240 -4.92 -19.36 -5.83
C ALA A 240 -4.31 -20.76 -6.02
N ILE A 241 -4.60 -21.68 -5.11
CA ILE A 241 -4.15 -23.07 -5.16
C ILE A 241 -5.19 -23.85 -5.98
N PRO A 242 -4.89 -24.28 -7.22
CA PRO A 242 -5.87 -24.97 -8.04
C PRO A 242 -6.30 -26.30 -7.41
N GLY A 243 -7.61 -26.46 -7.22
CA GLY A 243 -8.19 -27.61 -6.53
C GLY A 243 -8.08 -27.56 -4.99
N GLY A 244 -7.59 -26.46 -4.42
CA GLY A 244 -7.40 -26.32 -2.97
C GLY A 244 -6.29 -27.20 -2.41
N MET A 245 -6.18 -27.21 -1.08
CA MET A 245 -5.23 -28.05 -0.35
C MET A 245 -5.86 -29.39 0.02
N TYR A 246 -5.14 -30.48 -0.24
CA TYR A 246 -5.47 -31.85 0.15
C TYR A 246 -4.18 -32.61 0.52
N PRO A 247 -4.25 -33.70 1.31
CA PRO A 247 -3.08 -34.49 1.63
C PRO A 247 -2.38 -35.00 0.37
N GLY A 248 -1.08 -34.75 0.24
CA GLY A 248 -0.28 -35.03 -0.95
C GLY A 248 -0.13 -33.85 -1.91
N LYS A 249 -0.88 -32.75 -1.75
CA LYS A 249 -0.71 -31.53 -2.55
C LYS A 249 0.70 -30.97 -2.34
N MET A 250 1.38 -30.64 -3.44
CA MET A 250 2.69 -29.99 -3.40
C MET A 250 2.65 -28.59 -4.00
N ILE A 251 3.38 -27.67 -3.39
CA ILE A 251 3.59 -26.31 -3.88
C ILE A 251 5.09 -26.09 -3.94
N PHE A 252 5.60 -25.59 -5.06
CA PHE A 252 6.99 -25.20 -5.17
C PHE A 252 7.09 -23.71 -5.42
N VAL A 253 8.02 -23.09 -4.69
CA VAL A 253 8.32 -21.66 -4.75
C VAL A 253 9.82 -21.52 -4.92
N SER A 254 10.23 -21.06 -6.10
CA SER A 254 11.63 -20.82 -6.44
C SER A 254 11.88 -19.33 -6.59
N GLY A 255 13.06 -18.88 -6.17
CA GLY A 255 13.41 -17.48 -6.25
C GLY A 255 14.86 -17.18 -5.92
N VAL A 256 15.16 -15.89 -5.86
CA VAL A 256 16.45 -15.33 -5.45
C VAL A 256 16.19 -14.37 -4.31
N VAL A 257 16.96 -14.50 -3.24
CA VAL A 257 16.96 -13.53 -2.13
C VAL A 257 17.65 -12.25 -2.57
N ASN A 258 17.05 -11.10 -2.28
CA ASN A 258 17.62 -9.81 -2.68
C ASN A 258 18.98 -9.52 -2.00
N PRO A 259 19.87 -8.71 -2.60
CA PRO A 259 21.22 -8.46 -2.09
C PRO A 259 21.31 -7.91 -0.65
N ASN A 260 20.30 -7.16 -0.21
CA ASN A 260 20.25 -6.53 1.12
C ASN A 260 19.05 -7.03 1.95
N ALA A 261 18.59 -8.24 1.67
CA ALA A 261 17.36 -8.78 2.23
C ALA A 261 17.39 -8.79 3.76
N GLN A 262 16.37 -8.17 4.36
CA GLN A 262 16.13 -8.20 5.79
C GLN A 262 15.24 -9.39 6.14
N ARG A 263 14.14 -9.56 5.40
CA ARG A 263 13.22 -10.68 5.55
C ARG A 263 12.36 -10.91 4.31
N PHE A 264 11.77 -12.09 4.22
CA PHE A 264 10.68 -12.38 3.30
C PHE A 264 9.77 -13.45 3.91
N SER A 265 8.56 -13.62 3.38
CA SER A 265 7.65 -14.66 3.84
C SER A 265 7.03 -15.46 2.71
N ILE A 266 6.77 -16.74 2.99
CA ILE A 266 5.97 -17.63 2.15
C ILE A 266 4.81 -18.12 3.00
N ASN A 267 3.59 -17.82 2.59
CA ASN A 267 2.41 -17.99 3.42
C ASN A 267 1.36 -18.86 2.75
N LEU A 268 0.68 -19.67 3.55
CA LEU A 268 -0.51 -20.42 3.18
C LEU A 268 -1.71 -19.77 3.86
N VAL A 269 -2.62 -19.21 3.06
CA VAL A 269 -3.69 -18.32 3.54
C VAL A 269 -5.08 -18.82 3.10
N THR A 270 -6.11 -18.46 3.86
CA THR A 270 -7.51 -18.85 3.62
C THR A 270 -8.28 -17.90 2.69
N GLY A 271 -7.58 -16.94 2.11
CA GLY A 271 -8.09 -16.03 1.08
C GLY A 271 -6.93 -15.33 0.37
N ASN A 272 -7.24 -14.28 -0.39
CA ASN A 272 -6.29 -13.63 -1.29
C ASN A 272 -5.61 -12.38 -0.71
N THR A 273 -5.78 -12.07 0.58
CA THR A 273 -5.20 -10.88 1.24
C THR A 273 -4.63 -11.22 2.61
N GLU A 274 -3.74 -10.35 3.12
CA GLU A 274 -3.17 -10.45 4.47
C GLU A 274 -4.19 -10.33 5.61
N ASN A 275 -5.42 -9.90 5.32
CA ASN A 275 -6.49 -9.82 6.30
C ASN A 275 -7.08 -11.20 6.63
N HIS A 276 -6.98 -12.16 5.71
CA HIS A 276 -7.45 -13.52 5.91
C HIS A 276 -6.58 -14.29 6.92
N ASP A 277 -7.06 -15.48 7.30
CA ASP A 277 -6.34 -16.34 8.22
C ASP A 277 -5.16 -17.03 7.52
N PHE A 278 -4.13 -17.33 8.31
CA PHE A 278 -2.90 -17.94 7.84
C PHE A 278 -2.84 -19.33 8.43
N GLY A 279 -2.99 -20.35 7.58
CA GLY A 279 -2.74 -21.73 7.97
C GLY A 279 -1.27 -21.97 8.27
N LEU A 280 -0.39 -21.27 7.55
CA LEU A 280 1.04 -21.15 7.83
C LEU A 280 1.52 -19.75 7.44
N HIS A 281 2.18 -19.07 8.36
CA HIS A 281 3.06 -17.93 8.10
C HIS A 281 4.50 -18.39 8.31
N MET A 282 5.28 -18.51 7.23
CA MET A 282 6.72 -18.78 7.29
C MET A 282 7.46 -17.48 7.03
N ASP A 283 8.00 -16.86 8.08
CA ASP A 283 8.75 -15.61 8.05
C ASP A 283 10.24 -15.89 8.14
N VAL A 284 10.95 -15.67 7.04
CA VAL A 284 12.40 -15.89 6.91
C VAL A 284 13.11 -14.58 7.22
N ARG A 285 13.71 -14.50 8.40
CA ARG A 285 14.43 -13.33 8.92
C ARG A 285 15.92 -13.51 8.72
N ILE A 286 16.49 -12.80 7.75
CA ILE A 286 17.92 -12.85 7.43
C ILE A 286 18.68 -11.84 8.30
N ALA A 287 18.22 -10.58 8.30
CA ALA A 287 18.83 -9.48 9.04
C ALA A 287 17.81 -8.59 9.79
N PHE A 288 16.63 -9.12 10.12
CA PHE A 288 15.52 -8.36 10.69
C PHE A 288 15.72 -7.99 12.17
N GLY A 289 15.82 -6.69 12.48
CA GLY A 289 16.00 -6.21 13.85
C GLY A 289 17.31 -6.73 14.46
N SER A 290 17.23 -7.36 15.63
CA SER A 290 18.37 -8.06 16.27
C SER A 290 18.49 -9.53 15.84
N GLU A 291 17.52 -10.07 15.10
CA GLU A 291 17.50 -11.47 14.70
C GLU A 291 18.32 -11.70 13.43
N ARG A 292 19.04 -12.81 13.39
CA ARG A 292 19.86 -13.21 12.26
C ARG A 292 19.58 -14.66 11.93
N ASN A 293 19.30 -14.93 10.66
CA ASN A 293 19.09 -16.28 10.14
C ASN A 293 18.06 -17.10 10.95
N VAL A 294 16.89 -16.52 11.18
CA VAL A 294 15.78 -17.14 11.92
C VAL A 294 14.62 -17.43 10.98
N ILE A 295 13.99 -18.60 11.13
CA ILE A 295 12.75 -18.92 10.44
C ILE A 295 11.66 -19.01 11.50
N VAL A 296 10.75 -18.04 11.50
CA VAL A 296 9.58 -18.03 12.37
C VAL A 296 8.41 -18.69 11.63
N ARG A 297 7.76 -19.64 12.30
CA ARG A 297 6.52 -20.25 11.78
C ARG A 297 5.41 -20.03 12.78
N THR A 298 4.24 -19.63 12.30
CA THR A 298 3.04 -19.50 13.12
C THR A 298 1.79 -19.59 12.24
N ASN A 299 0.62 -19.42 12.84
CA ASN A 299 -0.66 -19.28 12.17
C ASN A 299 -1.32 -17.96 12.60
N LYS A 300 -2.29 -17.48 11.82
CA LYS A 300 -3.18 -16.38 12.20
C LYS A 300 -4.61 -16.88 12.11
N LYS A 301 -5.40 -16.71 13.18
CA LYS A 301 -6.81 -17.09 13.19
C LYS A 301 -7.66 -15.99 13.80
N GLY A 302 -8.71 -15.56 13.09
CA GLY A 302 -9.58 -14.46 13.53
C GLY A 302 -8.81 -13.17 13.80
N GLY A 303 -7.73 -12.92 13.05
CA GLY A 303 -6.85 -11.76 13.23
C GLY A 303 -5.80 -11.88 14.35
N ALA A 304 -5.82 -12.93 15.17
CA ALA A 304 -4.83 -13.15 16.23
C ALA A 304 -3.72 -14.10 15.78
N TRP A 305 -2.46 -13.77 16.09
CA TRP A 305 -1.31 -14.63 15.87
C TRP A 305 -1.21 -15.72 16.93
N GLY A 306 -0.93 -16.95 16.50
CA GLY A 306 -0.64 -18.06 17.39
C GLY A 306 0.81 -18.07 17.88
N PRO A 307 1.18 -19.06 18.71
CA PRO A 307 2.55 -19.21 19.20
C PRO A 307 3.55 -19.44 18.06
N GLU A 308 4.74 -18.87 18.20
CA GLU A 308 5.82 -19.00 17.22
C GLU A 308 6.63 -20.28 17.43
N GLU A 309 7.00 -20.93 16.33
CA GLU A 309 7.95 -22.04 16.29
C GLU A 309 9.20 -21.59 15.53
N ARG A 310 10.39 -21.76 16.13
CA ARG A 310 11.65 -21.19 15.61
C ARG A 310 12.76 -22.20 15.31
N GLN A 311 12.65 -23.44 15.81
CA GLN A 311 13.67 -24.45 15.55
C GLN A 311 13.69 -24.88 14.08
N ALA A 312 14.86 -24.79 13.45
CA ALA A 312 15.17 -25.35 12.15
C ALA A 312 16.59 -25.95 12.20
N PRO A 313 16.87 -27.06 11.50
CA PRO A 313 18.18 -27.73 11.55
C PRO A 313 19.29 -26.95 10.85
N PHE A 314 18.94 -26.05 9.93
CA PHE A 314 19.86 -25.16 9.21
C PHE A 314 19.09 -23.94 8.65
N PHE A 315 19.83 -22.95 8.13
CA PHE A 315 19.26 -21.76 7.47
C PHE A 315 19.72 -21.69 6.00
N PRO A 316 18.83 -21.96 5.02
CA PRO A 316 19.22 -22.12 3.61
C PRO A 316 19.12 -20.85 2.76
N PHE A 317 18.83 -19.69 3.36
CA PHE A 317 18.57 -18.46 2.64
C PHE A 317 19.73 -17.49 2.83
N ALA A 318 20.30 -16.96 1.75
CA ALA A 318 21.41 -16.01 1.81
C ALA A 318 21.19 -14.90 0.78
N PRO A 319 21.60 -13.65 1.04
CA PRO A 319 21.50 -12.57 0.05
C PRO A 319 22.16 -12.93 -1.28
N ASN A 320 21.48 -12.63 -2.39
CA ASN A 320 21.82 -13.07 -3.76
C ASN A 320 21.73 -14.59 -4.01
N GLY A 321 21.39 -15.38 -3.00
CA GLY A 321 21.26 -16.83 -3.10
C GLY A 321 19.95 -17.22 -3.75
N ASN A 322 20.02 -18.25 -4.61
CA ASN A 322 18.84 -18.93 -5.11
C ASN A 322 18.25 -19.82 -4.00
N PHE A 323 16.93 -19.99 -4.02
CA PHE A 323 16.26 -20.96 -3.17
C PHE A 323 15.17 -21.70 -3.95
N ASP A 324 14.97 -22.96 -3.57
CA ASP A 324 13.84 -23.79 -3.96
C ASP A 324 13.12 -24.27 -2.70
N VAL A 325 11.91 -23.78 -2.46
CA VAL A 325 11.06 -24.22 -1.34
C VAL A 325 10.00 -25.17 -1.87
N THR A 326 9.94 -26.37 -1.29
CA THR A 326 8.86 -27.34 -1.52
C THR A 326 7.99 -27.44 -0.29
N ILE A 327 6.69 -27.28 -0.46
CA ILE A 327 5.68 -27.35 0.59
C ILE A 327 4.80 -28.57 0.27
N LEU A 328 4.75 -29.54 1.17
CA LEU A 328 3.94 -30.74 1.07
C LEU A 328 2.83 -30.70 2.12
N ALA A 329 1.59 -30.82 1.67
CA ALA A 329 0.45 -30.96 2.55
C ALA A 329 0.30 -32.41 3.04
N GLU A 330 0.18 -32.61 4.34
CA GLU A 330 -0.29 -33.86 4.94
C GLU A 330 -1.64 -33.63 5.62
N GLN A 331 -2.24 -34.68 6.20
CA GLN A 331 -3.58 -34.59 6.79
C GLN A 331 -3.69 -33.50 7.87
N ASN A 332 -2.68 -33.37 8.73
CA ASN A 332 -2.68 -32.48 9.89
C ASN A 332 -1.42 -31.62 9.99
N SER A 333 -0.55 -31.63 8.98
CA SER A 333 0.71 -30.89 9.01
C SER A 333 1.14 -30.45 7.62
N ILE A 334 2.08 -29.52 7.59
CA ILE A 334 2.78 -29.05 6.39
C ILE A 334 4.25 -29.39 6.56
N LYS A 335 4.81 -30.13 5.61
CA LYS A 335 6.25 -30.38 5.53
C LYS A 335 6.89 -29.42 4.55
N VAL A 336 7.96 -28.77 4.97
CA VAL A 336 8.70 -27.82 4.15
C VAL A 336 10.13 -28.33 3.97
N ALA A 337 10.56 -28.37 2.72
CA ALA A 337 11.95 -28.60 2.33
C ALA A 337 12.48 -27.36 1.61
N ALA A 338 13.76 -27.06 1.80
CA ALA A 338 14.47 -26.00 1.10
C ALA A 338 15.71 -26.60 0.42
N ASN A 339 15.92 -26.29 -0.85
CA ASN A 339 17.02 -26.80 -1.67
C ASN A 339 17.15 -28.34 -1.58
N ASN A 340 16.01 -29.02 -1.69
CA ASN A 340 15.87 -30.50 -1.61
C ASN A 340 16.24 -31.12 -0.25
N GLN A 341 16.40 -30.32 0.81
CA GLN A 341 16.65 -30.81 2.16
C GLN A 341 15.45 -30.49 3.07
N HIS A 342 15.00 -31.47 3.86
CA HIS A 342 13.91 -31.27 4.81
C HIS A 342 14.30 -30.19 5.83
N LEU A 343 13.44 -29.18 5.98
CA LEU A 343 13.70 -28.03 6.81
C LEU A 343 12.86 -28.08 8.09
N PHE A 344 11.54 -28.25 7.97
CA PHE A 344 10.68 -28.43 9.13
C PHE A 344 9.34 -29.09 8.78
N GLU A 345 8.66 -29.54 9.83
CA GLU A 345 7.24 -29.86 9.83
C GLU A 345 6.48 -28.85 10.71
N PHE A 346 5.31 -28.40 10.27
CA PHE A 346 4.44 -27.50 11.01
C PHE A 346 3.06 -28.16 11.19
N HIS A 347 2.65 -28.38 12.43
CA HIS A 347 1.34 -28.95 12.73
C HIS A 347 0.26 -27.89 12.53
N LEU A 348 -0.71 -28.19 11.67
CA LEU A 348 -1.77 -27.26 11.34
C LEU A 348 -2.68 -27.03 12.56
N ARG A 349 -3.01 -25.76 12.79
CA ARG A 349 -3.88 -25.31 13.89
C ARG A 349 -5.29 -24.94 13.40
N SER A 350 -5.58 -25.21 12.14
CA SER A 350 -6.87 -25.04 11.46
C SER A 350 -6.97 -26.05 10.31
N PRO A 351 -8.18 -26.39 9.85
CA PRO A 351 -8.37 -27.39 8.80
C PRO A 351 -7.57 -27.08 7.53
N LEU A 352 -6.89 -28.08 6.98
CA LEU A 352 -6.10 -27.96 5.74
C LEU A 352 -6.93 -27.37 4.60
N GLN A 353 -8.20 -27.75 4.50
CA GLN A 353 -9.12 -27.40 3.42
C GLN A 353 -9.48 -25.91 3.39
N GLU A 354 -9.26 -25.17 4.48
CA GLU A 354 -9.48 -23.73 4.51
C GLU A 354 -8.39 -22.97 3.73
N ILE A 355 -7.21 -23.56 3.58
CA ILE A 355 -6.09 -22.96 2.84
C ILE A 355 -6.37 -23.04 1.34
N ASN A 356 -6.37 -21.89 0.68
CA ASN A 356 -6.74 -21.77 -0.74
C ASN A 356 -5.84 -20.84 -1.55
N HIS A 357 -4.94 -20.07 -0.93
CA HIS A 357 -3.94 -19.27 -1.66
C HIS A 357 -2.55 -19.38 -1.04
N VAL A 358 -1.54 -19.12 -1.88
CA VAL A 358 -0.16 -18.85 -1.49
C VAL A 358 0.07 -17.35 -1.58
N LEU A 359 0.67 -16.77 -0.53
CA LEU A 359 1.06 -15.37 -0.47
C LEU A 359 2.57 -15.28 -0.20
N VAL A 360 3.33 -14.68 -1.10
CA VAL A 360 4.78 -14.44 -0.93
C VAL A 360 5.05 -12.94 -0.87
N MET A 361 5.82 -12.50 0.12
CA MET A 361 6.10 -11.08 0.37
C MET A 361 7.56 -10.86 0.78
N GLY A 362 8.01 -9.61 0.76
CA GLY A 362 9.32 -9.20 1.26
C GLY A 362 10.45 -9.32 0.23
N ASP A 363 11.68 -9.46 0.72
CA ASP A 363 12.91 -9.19 -0.02
C ASP A 363 13.40 -10.36 -0.90
N VAL A 364 12.54 -10.79 -1.82
CA VAL A 364 12.84 -11.85 -2.79
C VAL A 364 12.35 -11.48 -4.19
N ARG A 365 12.98 -12.06 -5.20
CA ARG A 365 12.45 -12.16 -6.56
C ARG A 365 12.04 -13.60 -6.81
N LEU A 366 10.77 -13.85 -7.13
CA LEU A 366 10.33 -15.17 -7.54
C LEU A 366 10.74 -15.46 -8.98
N THR A 367 11.18 -16.69 -9.23
CA THR A 367 11.46 -17.22 -10.57
C THR A 367 10.37 -18.19 -11.01
N GLN A 368 9.79 -18.94 -10.07
CA GLN A 368 8.74 -19.92 -10.37
C GLN A 368 7.82 -20.17 -9.17
N VAL A 369 6.52 -20.30 -9.42
CA VAL A 369 5.56 -20.94 -8.50
C VAL A 369 4.80 -22.04 -9.26
N ARG A 370 4.72 -23.25 -8.69
CA ARG A 370 3.97 -24.36 -9.30
C ARG A 370 3.18 -25.14 -8.27
N PHE A 371 2.06 -25.69 -8.70
CA PHE A 371 1.16 -26.52 -7.88
C PHE A 371 1.08 -27.90 -8.50
N GLN A 372 1.24 -28.95 -7.68
CA GLN A 372 1.19 -30.37 -8.10
C GLN A 372 0.21 -31.15 -7.25
#